data_AF-A0AA92BRW4-F1
#
_entry.id   AF-A0AA92BRW4-F1
#
_cell.length_a   1.000
_cell.length_b   1.000
_cell.length_c   1.000
_cell.angle_alpha   90.00
_cell.angle_beta   90.00
_cell.angle_gamma   90.00
#
_symmetry.space_group_name_H-M   'P 1'
#
loop_
_entity.id
_entity.type
_entity.pdbx_description
1 polymer ?
#
loop_
_entity_poly.entity_id
_entity_poly.type
_entity_poly.pdbx_seq_one_letter_code
_entity_poly.pdbx_strand_id
1 'polypeptide(L)'
;MFEKLQRAFWKALTPDLVPDQPKAPKAGGHALDEPTLAALGGHANIKNQQWLALTRLRLELHDPQLLDSTALQRAGMPAVMPLAGGVVHLLLGLRD
;
A
#
# COMPACT_ATOMS: atom_id res chain seq x y z
N MET A 1 -35.72 0.50 -6.15
CA MET A 1 -35.65 0.54 -7.63
C MET A 1 -34.49 1.39 -8.13
N PHE A 2 -34.29 2.60 -7.59
CA PHE A 2 -33.20 3.53 -7.92
C PHE A 2 -31.78 2.94 -7.84
N GLU A 3 -31.47 2.15 -6.82
CA GLU A 3 -30.13 1.57 -6.67
C GLU A 3 -29.72 0.58 -7.79
N LYS A 4 -30.68 -0.15 -8.36
CA LYS A 4 -30.40 -1.06 -9.48
C LYS A 4 -30.02 -0.28 -10.73
N LEU A 5 -30.70 0.86 -10.96
CA LEU A 5 -30.40 1.76 -12.06
C LEU A 5 -29.04 2.44 -11.86
N GLN A 6 -28.73 2.89 -10.64
CA GLN A 6 -27.43 3.46 -10.30
C GLN A 6 -26.29 2.45 -10.51
N ARG A 7 -26.47 1.18 -10.08
CA ARG A 7 -25.48 0.12 -10.34
C ARG A 7 -25.30 -0.19 -11.84
N ALA A 8 -26.38 -0.26 -12.61
CA ALA A 8 -26.31 -0.49 -14.05
C ALA A 8 -25.64 0.69 -14.79
N PHE A 9 -25.95 1.91 -14.36
CA PHE A 9 -25.38 3.14 -14.88
C PHE A 9 -23.86 3.22 -14.63
N TRP A 10 -23.41 2.95 -13.40
CA TRP A 10 -21.97 2.89 -13.08
C TRP A 10 -21.25 1.78 -13.85
N LYS A 11 -21.87 0.61 -14.06
CA LYS A 11 -21.32 -0.46 -14.90
C LYS A 11 -21.19 -0.05 -16.37
N ALA A 12 -22.12 0.73 -16.90
CA ALA A 12 -22.12 1.14 -18.30
C ALA A 12 -21.11 2.26 -18.58
N LEU A 13 -20.93 3.20 -17.64
CA LEU A 13 -20.00 4.32 -17.77
C LEU A 13 -18.54 3.91 -17.62
N THR A 14 -18.29 2.93 -16.76
CA THR A 14 -16.94 2.48 -16.45
C THR A 14 -16.95 0.95 -16.30
N PRO A 15 -17.06 0.20 -17.41
CA PRO A 15 -17.14 -1.26 -17.38
C PRO A 15 -15.91 -1.91 -16.71
N ASP A 16 -14.79 -1.20 -16.68
CA ASP A 16 -13.51 -1.61 -16.05
C ASP A 16 -13.42 -1.28 -14.53
N LEU A 17 -14.30 -0.41 -14.01
CA LEU A 17 -14.30 0.01 -12.59
C LEU A 17 -15.24 -0.82 -11.70
N VAL A 18 -15.84 -1.88 -12.23
CA VAL A 18 -16.39 -2.93 -11.35
C VAL A 18 -15.17 -3.60 -10.72
N PRO A 19 -14.97 -3.54 -9.40
CA PRO A 19 -13.85 -4.23 -8.81
C PRO A 19 -14.00 -5.72 -9.12
N ASP A 20 -13.19 -6.21 -10.07
CA ASP A 20 -12.69 -7.58 -10.02
C ASP A 20 -12.21 -7.74 -8.57
N GLN A 21 -12.61 -8.83 -7.91
CA GLN A 21 -12.17 -9.10 -6.53
C GLN A 21 -10.72 -8.70 -6.38
N PRO A 22 -10.27 -8.08 -5.27
CA PRO A 22 -8.89 -7.62 -5.13
C PRO A 22 -7.96 -8.83 -5.23
N LYS A 23 -7.61 -9.18 -6.46
CA LYS A 23 -6.60 -10.13 -6.80
C LYS A 23 -5.36 -9.33 -6.54
N ALA A 24 -4.88 -9.46 -5.30
CA ALA A 24 -3.63 -8.87 -4.88
C ALA A 24 -2.65 -9.10 -6.03
N PRO A 25 -2.10 -8.03 -6.64
CA PRO A 25 -1.09 -8.21 -7.65
C PRO A 25 -0.05 -9.14 -7.04
N LYS A 26 0.30 -10.22 -7.76
CA LYS A 26 1.37 -11.12 -7.32
C LYS A 26 2.56 -10.23 -7.03
N ALA A 27 2.91 -10.11 -5.76
CA ALA A 27 4.01 -9.26 -5.34
C ALA A 27 5.25 -9.79 -6.05
N GLY A 28 5.67 -9.11 -7.12
CA GLY A 28 7.06 -9.11 -7.56
C GLY A 28 7.83 -8.42 -6.44
N GLY A 29 8.01 -9.15 -5.34
CA GLY A 29 8.49 -8.62 -4.07
C GLY A 29 9.97 -8.36 -4.18
N HIS A 30 10.34 -7.14 -4.55
CA HIS A 30 11.66 -6.65 -4.18
C HIS A 30 11.71 -6.55 -2.67
N ALA A 31 12.66 -7.24 -2.07
CA ALA A 31 12.95 -7.14 -0.65
C ALA A 31 13.23 -5.68 -0.29
N LEU A 32 12.69 -5.24 0.85
CA LEU A 32 13.07 -3.98 1.47
C LEU A 32 14.51 -4.11 1.97
N ASP A 33 15.30 -3.06 1.82
CA ASP A 33 16.64 -3.00 2.36
C ASP A 33 16.62 -2.89 3.89
N GLU A 34 17.71 -3.32 4.53
CA GLU A 34 17.83 -3.40 5.98
C GLU A 34 17.46 -2.10 6.74
N PRO A 35 17.91 -0.89 6.33
CA PRO A 35 17.55 0.33 7.06
C PRO A 35 16.05 0.65 6.94
N THR A 36 15.41 0.33 5.81
CA THR A 36 13.97 0.48 5.64
C THR A 36 13.22 -0.51 6.53
N LEU A 37 13.67 -1.76 6.60
CA LEU A 37 13.08 -2.77 7.50
C LEU A 37 13.22 -2.35 8.96
N ALA A 38 14.40 -1.89 9.39
CA ALA A 38 14.63 -1.43 10.75
C ALA A 38 13.70 -0.26 11.10
N ALA A 39 13.53 0.70 10.20
CA ALA A 39 12.63 1.84 10.39
C ALA A 39 11.13 1.46 10.42
N LEU A 40 10.77 0.28 9.90
CA LEU A 40 9.42 -0.28 10.01
C LEU A 40 9.21 -1.08 11.31
N GLY A 41 10.20 -1.16 12.20
CA GLY A 41 10.16 -2.02 13.39
C GLY A 41 10.59 -3.47 13.12
N GLY A 42 11.27 -3.72 11.99
CA GLY A 42 11.77 -5.03 11.57
C GLY A 42 10.76 -5.86 10.79
N HIS A 43 11.23 -6.97 10.21
CA HIS A 43 10.42 -7.84 9.36
C HIS A 43 9.22 -8.45 10.10
N ALA A 44 9.36 -8.76 11.40
CA ALA A 44 8.28 -9.32 12.22
C ALA A 44 7.13 -8.33 12.45
N ASN A 45 7.36 -7.02 12.24
CA ASN A 45 6.32 -6.02 12.37
C ASN A 45 5.45 -5.91 11.11
N ILE A 46 5.83 -6.51 9.98
CA ILE A 46 5.07 -6.41 8.72
C ILE A 46 4.07 -7.57 8.63
N LYS A 47 2.78 -7.24 8.67
CA LYS A 47 1.68 -8.19 8.54
C LYS A 47 1.34 -8.50 7.08
N ASN A 48 1.33 -7.46 6.24
CA ASN A 48 1.02 -7.57 4.82
C ASN A 48 1.73 -6.48 4.03
N GLN A 49 2.07 -6.77 2.77
CA GLN A 49 2.71 -5.85 1.85
C GLN A 49 2.08 -5.94 0.46
N GLN A 50 1.76 -4.79 -0.13
CA GLN A 50 1.12 -4.71 -1.44
C GLN A 50 1.67 -3.55 -2.26
N TRP A 51 2.21 -3.86 -3.43
CA TRP A 51 2.57 -2.87 -4.44
C TRP A 51 1.31 -2.34 -5.14
N LEU A 52 1.21 -1.02 -5.24
CA LEU A 52 0.07 -0.28 -5.78
C LEU A 52 0.58 0.83 -6.69
N ALA A 53 -0.21 1.17 -7.71
CA ALA A 53 -0.03 2.37 -8.54
C ALA A 53 1.42 2.58 -9.04
N LEU A 54 2.16 1.49 -9.28
CA LEU A 54 3.57 1.40 -9.70
C LEU A 54 4.61 1.91 -8.69
N THR A 55 4.32 2.97 -7.95
CA THR A 55 5.30 3.69 -7.11
C THR A 55 5.00 3.62 -5.62
N ARG A 56 3.94 2.91 -5.22
CA ARG A 56 3.47 2.88 -3.84
C ARG A 56 3.55 1.48 -3.26
N LEU A 57 4.08 1.35 -2.05
CA LEU A 57 3.98 0.15 -1.24
C LEU A 57 3.04 0.44 -0.07
N ARG A 58 1.96 -0.33 0.02
CA ARG A 58 1.07 -0.37 1.18
C ARG A 58 1.53 -1.48 2.10
N LEU A 59 1.79 -1.12 3.34
CA LEU A 59 2.14 -2.04 4.42
C LEU A 59 1.01 -2.04 5.46
N GLU A 60 0.71 -3.21 6.00
CA GLU A 60 0.00 -3.34 7.28
C GLU A 60 1.03 -3.74 8.32
N LEU A 61 1.08 -3.00 9.43
CA LEU A 61 1.98 -3.28 10.55
C LEU A 61 1.23 -3.95 11.70
N HIS A 62 1.93 -4.80 12.44
CA HIS A 62 1.44 -5.38 13.69
C HIS A 62 1.37 -4.32 14.80
N ASP A 63 2.43 -3.51 14.92
CA ASP A 63 2.53 -2.40 15.85
C ASP A 63 3.00 -1.12 15.11
N PRO A 64 2.08 -0.17 14.83
CA PRO A 64 2.44 1.08 14.19
C PRO A 64 3.27 2.02 15.07
N GLN A 65 3.41 1.78 16.38
CA GLN A 65 4.23 2.62 17.25
C GLN A 65 5.73 2.44 17.01
N LEU A 66 6.14 1.31 16.41
CA LEU A 66 7.53 1.01 16.06
C LEU A 66 7.98 1.69 14.75
N LEU A 67 7.07 2.37 14.06
CA LEU A 67 7.38 3.07 12.81
C LEU A 67 8.22 4.33 13.05
N ASP A 68 9.44 4.35 12.54
CA ASP A 68 10.25 5.56 12.45
C ASP A 68 10.09 6.22 11.07
N SER A 69 9.11 7.11 10.97
CA SER A 69 8.85 7.86 9.73
C SER A 69 10.01 8.76 9.32
N THR A 70 10.82 9.24 10.27
CA THR A 70 11.96 10.10 9.97
C THR A 70 13.13 9.27 9.43
N ALA A 71 13.39 8.08 9.97
CA ALA A 71 14.38 7.16 9.43
C ALA A 71 14.02 6.71 8.01
N LEU A 72 12.74 6.45 7.72
CA LEU A 72 12.28 6.14 6.37
C LEU A 72 12.55 7.29 5.37
N GLN A 73 12.30 8.53 5.76
CA GLN A 73 12.63 9.70 4.92
C GLN A 73 14.15 9.80 4.68
N ARG A 74 14.98 9.56 5.71
CA ARG A 74 16.45 9.53 5.57
C ARG A 74 16.93 8.37 4.70
N ALA A 75 16.22 7.24 4.71
CA ALA A 75 16.46 6.10 3.83
C ALA A 75 16.01 6.36 2.37
N GLY A 76 15.54 7.56 2.05
CA GLY A 76 15.22 7.97 0.69
C GLY A 76 13.76 7.79 0.28
N MET A 77 12.85 7.47 1.21
CA MET A 77 11.42 7.42 0.93
C MET A 77 10.89 8.84 0.66
N PRO A 78 10.43 9.18 -0.56
CA PRO A 78 9.97 10.53 -0.86
C PRO A 78 8.74 10.95 -0.06
N ALA A 79 7.92 9.98 0.37
CA ALA A 79 6.84 10.22 1.29
C ALA A 79 6.47 8.97 2.10
N VAL A 80 6.10 9.22 3.35
CA VAL A 80 5.60 8.21 4.30
C VAL A 80 4.24 8.72 4.80
N MET A 81 3.22 7.90 4.69
CA MET A 81 1.85 8.26 5.07
C MET A 81 1.26 7.16 5.97
N PRO A 82 1.40 7.31 7.30
CA PRO A 82 0.70 6.47 8.26
C PRO A 82 -0.81 6.74 8.21
N LEU A 83 -1.59 5.67 8.35
CA LEU A 83 -3.05 5.65 8.31
C LEU A 83 -3.59 4.94 9.54
N ALA A 84 -4.87 5.15 9.84
CA ALA A 84 -5.54 4.42 10.91
C ALA A 84 -5.48 2.90 10.68
N GLY A 85 -5.48 2.13 11.77
CA GLY A 85 -5.48 0.67 11.72
C GLY A 85 -4.13 0.04 11.36
N GLY A 86 -3.02 0.76 11.54
CA GLY A 86 -1.67 0.24 11.32
C GLY A 86 -1.25 0.15 9.86
N VAL A 87 -1.97 0.81 8.96
CA VAL A 87 -1.61 0.87 7.54
C VAL A 87 -0.58 1.98 7.32
N VAL A 88 0.44 1.73 6.51
CA VAL A 88 1.41 2.74 6.08
C VAL A 88 1.54 2.69 4.57
N HIS A 89 1.47 3.85 3.93
CA HIS A 89 1.84 3.99 2.52
C HIS A 89 3.24 4.58 2.41
N LEU A 90 4.11 3.86 1.71
CA LEU A 90 5.42 4.35 1.29
C LEU A 90 5.35 4.69 -0.20
N LEU A 91 5.84 5.86 -0.57
CA LEU A 91 6.18 6.16 -1.96
C LEU A 91 7.64 5.76 -2.17
N LEU A 92 7.92 5.08 -3.28
CA LEU A 92 9.23 4.45 -3.58
C LEU A 92 9.84 4.94 -4.90
N GLY A 93 9.17 5.89 -5.58
CA GLY A 93 9.50 6.30 -6.94
C GLY A 93 9.10 5.26 -7.98
N LEU A 94 9.27 5.59 -9.26
CA LEU A 94 9.18 4.62 -10.35
C LEU A 94 10.44 3.74 -10.30
N ARG A 95 10.25 2.43 -10.29
CA ARG A 95 11.34 1.46 -10.26
C ARG A 95 11.40 0.82 -11.65
N ASP A 96 12.59 0.82 -12.26
CA ASP A 96 12.86 0.24 -13.58
C ASP A 96 12.76 -1.30 -13.60
#